data_AF-A0A2N3ANQ6-F1
#
_entry.id   AF-A0A2N3ANQ6-F1
#
_cell.length_a   1.000
_cell.length_b   1.000
_cell.length_c   1.000
_cell.angle_alpha   90.00
_cell.angle_beta   90.00
_cell.angle_gamma   90.00
#
_symmetry.space_group_name_H-M   'P 1'
#
loop_
_entity.id
_entity.type
_entity.pdbx_description
1 polymer ?
#
loop_
_entity_poly.entity_id
_entity_poly.type
_entity_poly.pdbx_seq_one_letter_code
_entity_poly.pdbx_strand_id
1 'polypeptide(L)'
;MFIKNSEKILMIIVGIFLLLFLVGCKSAGTDEAQIMQIAEKIEEAIEEEDVDLFMENISYNYSDTEGGTYDNHINDLPEEIFSKIEDAEDLVDIFSIFKIEPKVTIPESDIIITDIYASGKMKIKISLKACIAWVICTNLYNETTEYNVDFIKEDNDWKIILLEEI
;
A
#
# COMPACT_ATOMS: atom_id res chain seq x y z
N MET A 1 -33.32 9.26 -43.35
CA MET A 1 -32.52 8.02 -43.19
C MET A 1 -31.61 8.18 -41.97
N PHE A 2 -32.18 8.23 -40.76
CA PHE A 2 -31.42 8.48 -39.51
C PHE A 2 -31.76 7.50 -38.38
N ILE A 3 -32.56 6.46 -38.67
CA ILE A 3 -33.07 5.52 -37.67
C ILE A 3 -32.23 4.22 -37.62
N LYS A 4 -31.37 3.96 -38.61
CA LYS A 4 -30.69 2.65 -38.74
C LYS A 4 -29.40 2.51 -37.91
N ASN A 5 -28.85 3.61 -37.39
CA ASN A 5 -27.58 3.60 -36.64
C ASN A 5 -27.74 3.88 -35.14
N SER A 6 -28.91 4.31 -34.66
CA SER A 6 -29.13 4.61 -33.24
C SER A 6 -29.12 3.35 -32.37
N GLU A 7 -29.62 2.22 -32.87
CA GLU A 7 -29.60 0.92 -32.16
C GLU A 7 -28.17 0.42 -31.92
N LYS A 8 -27.26 0.65 -32.88
CA LYS A 8 -25.85 0.25 -32.75
C LYS A 8 -25.10 1.09 -31.72
N ILE A 9 -25.39 2.40 -31.68
CA ILE A 9 -24.80 3.32 -30.70
C ILE A 9 -25.31 2.99 -29.29
N LEU A 10 -26.60 2.68 -29.15
CA LEU A 10 -27.20 2.26 -27.87
C LEU A 10 -26.53 0.98 -27.34
N MET A 11 -26.28 -0.02 -28.20
CA MET A 11 -25.57 -1.25 -27.80
C MET A 11 -24.12 -0.99 -27.36
N ILE A 12 -23.42 -0.05 -28.00
CA ILE A 12 -22.05 0.33 -27.59
C ILE A 12 -22.06 1.01 -26.23
N ILE A 13 -23.00 1.94 -25.99
CA ILE A 13 -23.13 2.64 -24.71
C ILE A 13 -23.48 1.65 -23.60
N VAL A 14 -24.44 0.74 -23.82
CA VAL A 14 -24.80 -0.31 -22.85
C VAL A 14 -23.63 -1.26 -22.60
N GLY A 15 -22.86 -1.62 -23.63
CA GLY A 15 -21.66 -2.44 -23.49
C GLY A 15 -20.58 -1.76 -22.66
N ILE A 16 -20.34 -0.45 -22.86
CA ILE A 16 -19.41 0.34 -22.05
C ILE A 16 -19.91 0.47 -20.61
N PHE A 17 -21.21 0.69 -20.41
CA PHE A 17 -21.80 0.79 -19.07
C PHE A 17 -21.72 -0.54 -18.32
N LEU A 18 -21.93 -1.68 -18.99
CA LEU A 18 -21.72 -3.02 -18.45
C LEU A 18 -20.25 -3.28 -18.11
N LEU A 19 -19.31 -2.85 -18.95
CA LEU A 19 -17.88 -2.93 -18.68
C LEU A 19 -17.48 -2.08 -17.46
N LEU A 20 -18.04 -0.88 -17.32
CA LEU A 20 -17.81 0.00 -16.17
C LEU A 20 -18.40 -0.58 -14.87
N PHE A 21 -19.56 -1.24 -14.94
CA PHE A 21 -20.12 -1.96 -13.78
C PHE A 21 -19.31 -3.19 -13.38
N LEU A 22 -18.59 -3.82 -14.31
CA LEU A 22 -17.71 -4.97 -14.01
C LEU A 22 -16.42 -4.57 -13.26
N VAL A 23 -15.99 -3.31 -13.32
CA VAL A 23 -14.85 -2.80 -12.53
C VAL A 23 -15.27 -2.39 -11.11
N GLY A 24 -16.57 -2.37 -10.83
CA GLY A 24 -17.16 -1.91 -9.56
C GLY A 24 -17.37 -2.97 -8.49
N CYS A 25 -16.89 -4.20 -8.66
CA CYS A 25 -16.97 -5.24 -7.63
C CYS A 25 -15.59 -5.46 -6.99
N LYS A 26 -15.11 -4.47 -6.24
CA LYS A 26 -13.85 -4.52 -5.49
C LYS A 26 -14.07 -5.07 -4.07
N SER A 27 -14.83 -6.17 -3.90
CA SER A 27 -14.89 -6.86 -2.60
C SER A 27 -15.31 -8.33 -2.77
N ALA A 28 -14.41 -9.14 -3.34
CA ALA A 28 -14.51 -10.60 -3.26
C ALA A 28 -13.13 -11.27 -3.37
N GLY A 29 -12.08 -10.63 -2.85
CA GLY A 29 -10.82 -11.34 -2.57
C GLY A 29 -11.00 -12.19 -1.32
N THR A 30 -10.19 -13.23 -1.15
CA THR A 30 -10.06 -13.86 0.17
C THR A 30 -9.47 -12.83 1.15
N ASP A 31 -9.63 -13.06 2.44
CA ASP A 31 -9.10 -12.15 3.46
C ASP A 31 -7.57 -11.98 3.29
N GLU A 32 -6.85 -13.04 2.91
CA GLU A 32 -5.42 -12.98 2.59
C GLU A 32 -5.14 -12.05 1.41
N ALA A 33 -5.95 -12.10 0.34
CA ALA A 33 -5.79 -11.23 -0.82
C ALA A 33 -6.03 -9.75 -0.48
N GLN A 34 -7.00 -9.47 0.40
CA GLN A 34 -7.23 -8.11 0.90
C GLN A 34 -6.07 -7.60 1.75
N ILE A 35 -5.52 -8.45 2.63
CA ILE A 35 -4.34 -8.13 3.44
C ILE A 35 -3.11 -7.90 2.55
N MET A 36 -2.91 -8.70 1.51
CA MET A 36 -1.82 -8.49 0.55
C MET A 36 -1.97 -7.17 -0.22
N GLN A 37 -3.19 -6.73 -0.53
CA GLN A 37 -3.43 -5.42 -1.16
C GLN A 37 -3.04 -4.25 -0.25
N ILE A 38 -3.00 -4.44 1.08
CA ILE A 38 -2.46 -3.43 1.99
C ILE A 38 -0.97 -3.21 1.72
N ALA A 39 -0.20 -4.28 1.49
CA ALA A 39 1.22 -4.14 1.14
C ALA A 39 1.41 -3.33 -0.16
N GLU A 40 0.59 -3.59 -1.18
CA GLU A 40 0.64 -2.84 -2.45
C GLU A 40 0.35 -1.35 -2.25
N LYS A 41 -0.65 -1.01 -1.42
CA LYS A 41 -1.00 0.39 -1.11
C LYS A 41 0.08 1.09 -0.28
N ILE A 42 0.69 0.39 0.67
CA ILE A 42 1.81 0.94 1.45
C ILE A 42 3.04 1.14 0.55
N GLU A 43 3.30 0.24 -0.40
CA GLU A 43 4.34 0.41 -1.41
C GLU A 43 4.10 1.67 -2.26
N GLU A 44 2.87 1.87 -2.74
CA GLU A 44 2.45 3.07 -3.48
C GLU A 44 2.59 4.34 -2.64
N ALA A 45 2.13 4.33 -1.38
CA ALA A 45 2.27 5.46 -0.46
C ALA A 45 3.73 5.86 -0.23
N ILE A 46 4.63 4.87 -0.13
CA ILE A 46 6.06 5.13 0.01
C ILE A 46 6.67 5.65 -1.30
N GLU A 47 6.25 5.15 -2.47
CA GLU A 47 6.75 5.61 -3.77
C GLU A 47 6.29 7.04 -4.09
N GLU A 48 5.09 7.42 -3.66
CA GLU A 48 4.50 8.75 -3.88
C GLU A 48 4.81 9.75 -2.76
N GLU A 49 5.50 9.33 -1.70
CA GLU A 49 5.75 10.13 -0.49
C GLU A 49 4.45 10.68 0.14
N ASP A 50 3.37 9.88 0.08
CA ASP A 50 2.04 10.24 0.51
C ASP A 50 1.69 9.60 1.87
N VAL A 51 1.86 10.39 2.93
CA VAL A 51 1.50 10.00 4.30
C VAL A 51 0.02 9.70 4.43
N ASP A 52 -0.86 10.44 3.75
CA ASP A 52 -2.31 10.24 3.85
C ASP A 52 -2.68 8.88 3.26
N LEU A 53 -2.10 8.51 2.10
CA LEU A 53 -2.30 7.21 1.47
C LEU A 53 -1.79 6.04 2.35
N PHE A 54 -0.68 6.24 3.06
CA PHE A 54 -0.20 5.27 4.04
C PHE A 54 -1.25 5.09 5.15
N MET A 55 -1.67 6.22 5.73
CA MET A 55 -2.57 6.26 6.87
C MET A 55 -3.98 5.73 6.56
N GLU A 56 -4.41 5.73 5.30
CA GLU A 56 -5.66 5.07 4.88
C GLU A 56 -5.67 3.56 5.19
N ASN A 57 -4.52 2.92 5.33
CA ASN A 57 -4.42 1.50 5.64
C ASN A 57 -4.41 1.20 7.15
N ILE A 58 -4.35 2.24 7.98
CA ILE A 58 -4.30 2.14 9.44
C ILE A 58 -5.71 2.26 10.03
N SER A 59 -6.00 1.47 11.06
CA SER A 59 -7.25 1.58 11.81
C SER A 59 -7.16 2.74 12.79
N TYR A 60 -8.07 3.71 12.65
CA TYR A 60 -8.27 4.77 13.64
C TYR A 60 -9.26 4.41 14.74
N ASN A 61 -10.07 3.37 14.51
CA ASN A 61 -11.16 2.98 15.42
C ASN A 61 -10.73 1.90 16.42
N TYR A 62 -9.54 1.31 16.24
CA TYR A 62 -9.02 0.30 17.13
C TYR A 62 -8.55 0.91 18.46
N SER A 63 -8.98 0.27 19.54
CA SER A 63 -8.44 0.44 20.88
C SER A 63 -8.33 -0.94 21.53
N ASP A 64 -7.14 -1.31 21.98
CA ASP A 64 -6.94 -2.54 22.74
C ASP A 64 -7.52 -2.42 24.16
N THR A 65 -7.47 -3.53 24.92
CA THR A 65 -8.00 -3.60 26.29
C THR A 65 -7.25 -2.75 27.31
N GLU A 66 -6.03 -2.32 26.98
CA GLU A 66 -5.18 -1.45 27.80
C GLU A 66 -5.34 0.04 27.41
N GLY A 67 -6.16 0.32 26.39
CA GLY A 67 -6.39 1.66 25.84
C GLY A 67 -5.36 2.08 24.80
N GLY A 68 -4.56 1.15 24.28
CA GLY A 68 -3.66 1.38 23.16
C GLY A 68 -4.42 1.55 21.85
N THR A 69 -4.17 2.65 21.16
CA THR A 69 -4.73 3.00 19.84
C THR A 69 -3.60 3.04 18.80
N TYR A 70 -3.92 3.41 17.56
CA TYR A 70 -2.90 3.69 16.55
C TYR A 70 -1.84 4.70 17.03
N ASP A 71 -2.21 5.66 17.88
CA ASP A 71 -1.31 6.70 18.41
C ASP A 71 -0.11 6.10 19.17
N ASN A 72 -0.30 4.93 19.80
CA ASN A 72 0.75 4.29 20.61
C ASN A 72 1.40 3.09 19.91
N HIS A 73 0.82 2.60 18.82
CA HIS A 73 1.24 1.37 18.15
C HIS A 73 1.82 1.58 16.75
N ILE A 74 1.53 2.70 16.08
CA ILE A 74 1.89 2.93 14.67
C ILE A 74 2.33 4.38 14.38
N ASN A 75 2.01 5.34 15.26
CA ASN A 75 2.05 6.77 14.94
C ASN A 75 3.37 7.31 14.37
N ASP A 76 4.50 6.82 14.86
CA ASP A 76 5.81 7.34 14.45
C ASP A 76 6.36 6.60 13.21
N LEU A 77 5.73 5.50 12.78
CA LEU A 77 6.26 4.64 11.72
C LEU A 77 6.22 5.28 10.32
N PRO A 78 5.12 5.91 9.86
CA PRO A 78 5.15 6.63 8.60
C PRO A 78 6.23 7.71 8.62
N GLU A 79 6.28 8.50 9.70
CA GLU A 79 7.27 9.56 9.87
C GLU A 79 8.70 9.01 9.86
N GLU A 80 8.97 7.88 10.51
CA GLU A 80 10.28 7.22 10.50
C GLU A 80 10.66 6.72 9.10
N ILE A 81 9.73 6.08 8.38
CA ILE A 81 9.97 5.58 7.02
C ILE A 81 10.25 6.75 6.06
N PHE A 82 9.43 7.80 6.11
CA PHE A 82 9.61 8.98 5.25
C PHE A 82 10.83 9.79 5.64
N SER A 83 11.19 9.88 6.93
CA SER A 83 12.42 10.52 7.37
C SER A 83 13.67 9.75 6.89
N LYS A 84 13.65 8.41 6.92
CA LYS A 84 14.74 7.59 6.34
C LYS A 84 14.89 7.81 4.84
N ILE A 85 13.77 8.06 4.15
CA ILE A 85 13.75 8.41 2.73
C ILE A 85 14.35 9.81 2.52
N GLU A 86 13.86 10.82 3.23
CA GLU A 86 14.34 12.20 3.15
C GLU A 86 15.84 12.26 3.45
N ASP A 87 16.31 11.61 4.52
CA ASP A 87 17.74 11.50 4.86
C ASP A 87 18.55 10.85 3.72
N ALA A 88 17.99 9.83 3.07
CA ALA A 88 18.64 9.15 1.95
C ALA A 88 18.71 10.04 0.70
N GLU A 89 17.72 10.89 0.46
CA GLU A 89 17.71 11.87 -0.63
C GLU A 89 18.63 13.06 -0.35
N ASP A 90 18.64 13.58 0.88
CA ASP A 90 19.47 14.70 1.34
C ASP A 90 20.97 14.43 1.18
N LEU A 91 21.39 13.17 1.36
CA LEU A 91 22.76 12.75 1.10
C LEU A 91 23.18 12.92 -0.38
N VAL A 92 22.23 13.11 -1.29
CA VAL A 92 22.48 13.06 -2.74
C VAL A 92 21.79 14.16 -3.57
N ASP A 93 21.05 15.09 -2.96
CA ASP A 93 20.26 16.22 -3.50
C ASP A 93 20.95 17.17 -4.53
N ILE A 94 22.17 16.87 -4.96
CA ILE A 94 22.92 17.63 -5.97
C ILE A 94 22.44 17.31 -7.41
N PHE A 95 21.69 16.22 -7.62
CA PHE A 95 21.24 15.82 -8.96
C PHE A 95 19.85 15.15 -8.96
N SER A 96 18.94 15.57 -9.84
CA SER A 96 17.62 14.94 -10.09
C SER A 96 17.69 13.54 -10.75
N ILE A 97 18.73 12.77 -10.41
CA ILE A 97 19.05 11.44 -10.95
C ILE A 97 18.62 10.32 -10.00
N PHE A 98 18.17 10.63 -8.79
CA PHE A 98 17.79 9.62 -7.81
C PHE A 98 16.37 9.14 -8.04
N LYS A 99 16.19 7.84 -7.82
CA LYS A 99 14.88 7.18 -7.83
C LYS A 99 14.82 6.27 -6.61
N ILE A 100 13.80 6.47 -5.79
CA ILE A 100 13.43 5.54 -4.73
C ILE A 100 12.63 4.41 -5.37
N GLU A 101 12.97 3.18 -4.99
CA GLU A 101 12.19 1.99 -5.32
C GLU A 101 11.85 1.27 -4.02
N PRO A 102 10.66 1.53 -3.46
CA PRO A 102 10.16 0.74 -2.35
C PRO A 102 9.72 -0.63 -2.83
N LYS A 103 9.74 -1.59 -1.91
CA LYS A 103 9.12 -2.88 -2.10
C LYS A 103 8.56 -3.37 -0.77
N VAL A 104 7.25 -3.61 -0.73
CA VAL A 104 6.55 -4.05 0.48
C VAL A 104 5.98 -5.43 0.24
N THR A 105 6.26 -6.38 1.13
CA THR A 105 5.80 -7.76 0.97
C THR A 105 5.23 -8.31 2.27
N ILE A 106 4.06 -8.91 2.18
CA ILE A 106 3.48 -9.77 3.22
C ILE A 106 3.35 -11.18 2.62
N PRO A 107 4.16 -12.16 3.06
CA PRO A 107 4.05 -13.52 2.56
C PRO A 107 2.71 -14.15 2.99
N GLU A 108 1.96 -14.72 2.05
CA GLU A 108 0.69 -15.42 2.34
C GLU A 108 0.87 -16.52 3.40
N SER A 109 2.03 -17.19 3.41
CA SER A 109 2.36 -18.23 4.39
C SER A 109 2.49 -17.73 5.83
N ASP A 110 2.74 -16.43 6.01
CA ASP A 110 2.93 -15.82 7.33
C ASP A 110 1.62 -15.24 7.86
N ILE A 111 0.57 -15.14 7.03
CA ILE A 111 -0.74 -14.62 7.43
C ILE A 111 -1.51 -15.69 8.22
N ILE A 112 -1.95 -15.34 9.43
CA ILE A 112 -2.78 -16.18 10.29
C ILE A 112 -4.07 -15.41 10.59
N ILE A 113 -5.20 -15.89 10.09
CA ILE A 113 -6.51 -15.23 10.25
C ILE A 113 -7.33 -15.94 11.33
N THR A 114 -7.91 -15.16 12.22
CA THR A 114 -8.83 -15.61 13.28
C THR A 114 -10.02 -14.67 13.39
N ASP A 115 -11.14 -15.06 12.78
CA ASP A 115 -12.39 -14.28 12.75
C ASP A 115 -12.19 -12.88 12.15
N ILE A 116 -12.26 -11.82 12.97
CA ILE A 116 -12.07 -10.43 12.56
C ILE A 116 -10.62 -9.95 12.75
N TYR A 117 -9.71 -10.81 13.18
CA TYR A 117 -8.30 -10.47 13.41
C TYR A 117 -7.40 -11.27 12.48
N ALA A 118 -6.25 -10.69 12.13
CA ALA A 118 -5.18 -11.42 11.46
C ALA A 118 -3.82 -10.95 11.96
N SER A 119 -2.83 -11.82 11.91
CA SER A 119 -1.43 -11.45 12.16
C SER A 119 -0.56 -11.93 11.02
N GLY A 120 0.60 -11.31 10.85
CA GLY A 120 1.57 -11.69 9.83
C GLY A 120 2.92 -11.02 9.98
N LYS A 121 3.72 -11.17 8.92
CA LYS A 121 5.03 -10.51 8.80
C LYS A 121 5.05 -9.64 7.57
N MET A 122 5.40 -8.38 7.75
CA MET A 122 5.61 -7.43 6.68
C MET A 122 7.09 -7.14 6.53
N LYS A 123 7.54 -7.00 5.28
CA LYS A 123 8.90 -6.60 4.95
C LYS A 123 8.85 -5.40 4.04
N ILE A 124 9.48 -4.32 4.48
CA ILE A 124 9.62 -3.07 3.71
C ILE A 124 11.08 -2.97 3.30
N LYS A 125 11.32 -2.83 1.99
CA LYS A 125 12.64 -2.64 1.42
C LYS A 125 12.66 -1.32 0.67
N ILE A 126 13.59 -0.44 1.03
CA ILE A 126 13.76 0.86 0.39
C ILE A 126 15.10 0.85 -0.33
N SER A 127 15.07 1.02 -1.66
CA SER A 127 16.27 1.07 -2.49
C SER A 127 16.42 2.43 -3.15
N LEU A 128 17.52 3.12 -2.86
CA LEU A 128 17.88 4.35 -3.56
C LEU A 128 18.76 4.01 -4.76
N LYS A 129 18.34 4.41 -5.95
CA LYS A 129 19.11 4.26 -7.17
C LYS A 129 19.54 5.60 -7.72
N ALA A 130 20.79 5.70 -8.14
CA ALA A 130 21.31 6.83 -8.90
C ALA A 130 21.33 6.48 -10.38
N CYS A 131 20.59 7.22 -11.20
CA CYS A 131 20.44 7.00 -12.63
C CYS A 131 21.13 8.09 -13.45
N ILE A 132 22.34 7.83 -13.95
CA ILE A 132 23.01 8.77 -14.86
C ILE A 132 22.28 8.77 -16.21
N ALA A 133 21.77 9.94 -16.59
CA ALA A 133 21.03 10.18 -17.83
C ALA A 133 19.84 9.23 -18.04
N TRP A 134 19.15 8.79 -16.97
CA TRP A 134 18.05 7.82 -16.99
C TRP A 134 18.37 6.40 -17.54
N VAL A 135 19.61 6.14 -17.98
CA VAL A 135 19.96 4.88 -18.66
C VAL A 135 20.77 3.93 -17.76
N ILE A 136 21.63 4.48 -16.91
CA ILE A 136 22.53 3.68 -16.06
C ILE A 136 22.18 3.95 -14.60
N CYS A 137 21.41 3.04 -14.01
CA CYS A 137 21.04 3.08 -12.61
C CYS A 137 21.96 2.17 -11.79
N THR A 138 22.54 2.71 -10.71
CA THR A 138 23.24 1.94 -9.68
C THR A 138 22.51 2.08 -8.36
N ASN A 139 22.42 1.00 -7.59
CA ASN A 139 21.95 1.09 -6.21
C ASN A 139 23.02 1.81 -5.38
N LEU A 140 22.61 2.84 -4.64
CA LEU A 140 23.46 3.56 -3.70
C LEU A 140 23.17 3.13 -2.26
N TYR A 141 21.90 2.94 -1.97
CA TYR A 141 21.42 2.58 -0.65
C TYR A 141 20.36 1.50 -0.78
N ASN A 142 20.36 0.58 0.18
CA ASN A 142 19.36 -0.46 0.26
C ASN A 142 19.18 -0.83 1.73
N GLU A 143 18.01 -0.49 2.26
CA GLU A 143 17.59 -0.85 3.59
C GLU A 143 16.44 -1.84 3.51
N THR A 144 16.33 -2.67 4.53
CA THR A 144 15.30 -3.69 4.61
C THR A 144 14.93 -3.86 6.06
N THR A 145 13.67 -3.58 6.36
CA THR A 145 13.11 -3.66 7.70
C THR A 145 11.99 -4.69 7.71
N GLU A 146 11.94 -5.48 8.79
CA GLU A 146 10.94 -6.52 8.99
C GLU A 146 10.06 -6.15 10.19
N TYR A 147 8.76 -6.39 10.04
CA TYR A 147 7.75 -6.02 11.02
C TYR A 147 6.86 -7.22 11.32
N ASN A 148 6.53 -7.42 12.60
CA ASN A 148 5.30 -8.11 12.96
C ASN A 148 4.14 -7.15 12.71
N VAL A 149 3.08 -7.64 12.06
CA VAL A 149 1.92 -6.82 11.72
C VAL A 149 0.65 -7.51 12.16
N ASP A 150 -0.20 -6.77 12.86
CA ASP A 150 -1.55 -7.22 13.20
C ASP A 150 -2.59 -6.39 12.46
N PHE A 151 -3.69 -7.05 12.10
CA PHE A 151 -4.80 -6.49 11.36
C PHE A 151 -6.11 -6.74 12.08
N ILE A 152 -7.04 -5.81 11.87
CA ILE A 152 -8.46 -5.98 12.22
C ILE A 152 -9.30 -5.77 10.97
N LYS A 153 -10.40 -6.52 10.88
CA LYS A 153 -11.42 -6.33 9.87
C LYS A 153 -12.44 -5.31 10.38
N GLU A 154 -12.50 -4.16 9.73
CA GLU A 154 -13.51 -3.13 9.95
C GLU A 154 -14.53 -3.18 8.80
N ASP A 155 -15.78 -3.52 9.14
CA ASP A 155 -16.84 -3.80 8.15
C ASP A 155 -16.43 -4.91 7.16
N ASN A 156 -15.90 -4.53 6.00
CA ASN A 156 -15.44 -5.44 4.95
C ASN A 156 -13.98 -5.21 4.52
N ASP A 157 -13.28 -4.28 5.17
CA ASP A 157 -11.91 -3.90 4.84
C ASP A 157 -10.97 -4.28 5.99
N TRP A 158 -9.80 -4.81 5.63
CA TRP A 158 -8.73 -5.05 6.58
C TRP A 158 -7.94 -3.77 6.81
N LYS A 159 -7.57 -3.52 8.06
CA LYS A 159 -6.78 -2.38 8.51
C LYS A 159 -5.68 -2.84 9.44
N ILE A 160 -4.54 -2.18 9.40
CA ILE A 160 -3.42 -2.43 10.31
C ILE A 160 -3.76 -1.82 11.68
N ILE A 161 -3.49 -2.57 12.75
CA ILE A 161 -3.67 -2.14 14.15
C ILE A 161 -2.36 -2.15 14.95
N LEU A 162 -1.35 -2.87 14.48
CA LEU A 162 -0.01 -2.90 15.08
C LEU A 162 1.04 -3.13 13.98
N LEU A 163 2.16 -2.43 14.08
CA LEU A 163 3.38 -2.68 13.31
C LEU A 163 4.58 -2.59 14.27
N GLU A 164 5.22 -3.72 14.55
CA GLU A 164 6.36 -3.80 15.47
C GLU A 164 7.61 -4.27 14.73
N GLU A 165 8.66 -3.44 14.69
CA GLU A 165 9.96 -3.77 14.07
C GLU A 165 10.66 -4.95 14.76
N ILE A 166 11.36 -5.78 13.99
CA ILE A 166 12.07 -7.00 14.44
C ILE A 166 13.60 -6.86 14.33
#